data_AF-A0A2V9HJB9-F1
#
_entry.id   AF-A0A2V9HJB9-F1
#
_cell.length_a   1.000
_cell.length_b   1.000
_cell.length_c   1.000
_cell.angle_alpha   90.00
_cell.angle_beta   90.00
_cell.angle_gamma   90.00
#
_symmetry.space_group_name_H-M   'P 1'
#
loop_
_entity.id
_entity.type
_entity.pdbx_description
1 polymer ?
#
loop_
_entity_poly.entity_id
_entity_poly.type
_entity_poly.pdbx_seq_one_letter_code
_entity_poly.pdbx_strand_id
1 'polypeptide(L)'
;MRYFNHRSRSHLHRTGSLFFLLFCVASWAGSQTAQIPSAEVEKRVDMLLAKMMLDEKIALIGGINDFYIQAIPRLGLPALRMWDGPLGRRH
;
A
#
# COMPACT_ATOMS: atom_id res chain seq x y z
N MET A 1 -13.90 -20.24 63.75
CA MET A 1 -14.92 -19.69 62.85
C MET A 1 -14.32 -18.59 61.97
N ARG A 2 -13.72 -18.94 60.82
CA ARG A 2 -13.31 -17.98 59.76
C ARG A 2 -13.28 -18.70 58.40
N TYR A 3 -14.33 -18.52 57.60
CA TYR A 3 -14.35 -18.92 56.18
C TYR A 3 -13.79 -17.76 55.35
N PHE A 4 -12.61 -17.95 54.76
CA PHE A 4 -11.95 -16.95 53.92
C PHE A 4 -12.35 -17.17 52.45
N ASN A 5 -12.93 -16.15 51.84
CA ASN A 5 -13.62 -16.17 50.56
C ASN A 5 -12.63 -16.17 49.37
N HIS A 6 -12.43 -17.32 48.73
CA HIS A 6 -11.49 -17.47 47.59
C HIS A 6 -12.12 -17.11 46.22
N ARG A 7 -13.42 -16.73 46.16
CA ARG A 7 -14.18 -16.67 44.89
C ARG A 7 -13.93 -15.43 44.03
N SER A 8 -13.25 -14.39 44.55
CA SER A 8 -13.14 -13.08 43.89
C SER A 8 -11.89 -12.91 42.99
N ARG A 9 -10.82 -13.69 43.21
CA ARG A 9 -9.53 -13.51 42.50
C ARG A 9 -9.56 -13.90 41.02
N SER A 10 -10.39 -14.86 40.60
CA SER A 10 -10.42 -15.35 39.22
C SER A 10 -11.03 -14.36 38.21
N HIS A 11 -11.92 -13.47 38.65
CA HIS A 11 -12.54 -12.47 37.79
C HIS A 11 -11.57 -11.36 37.36
N LEU A 12 -10.63 -10.99 38.23
CA LEU A 12 -9.64 -9.93 37.98
C LEU A 12 -8.60 -10.32 36.90
N HIS A 13 -8.18 -11.58 36.87
CA HIS A 13 -7.26 -12.08 35.84
C HIS A 13 -7.97 -12.29 34.49
N ARG A 14 -9.27 -12.64 34.52
CA ARG A 14 -10.09 -12.84 33.31
C ARG A 14 -10.36 -11.55 32.56
N THR A 15 -10.61 -10.45 33.26
CA THR A 15 -10.84 -9.13 32.66
C THR A 15 -9.56 -8.54 32.08
N GLY A 16 -8.42 -8.67 32.78
CA GLY A 16 -7.12 -8.24 32.26
C GLY A 16 -6.67 -9.01 31.02
N SER A 17 -6.93 -10.32 30.98
CA SER A 17 -6.67 -11.17 29.81
C SER A 17 -7.51 -10.76 28.60
N LEU A 18 -8.81 -10.45 28.79
CA LEU A 18 -9.65 -9.91 27.72
C LEU A 18 -9.12 -8.58 27.17
N PHE A 19 -8.69 -7.68 28.06
CA PHE A 19 -8.16 -6.38 27.67
C PHE A 19 -6.84 -6.49 26.89
N PHE A 20 -5.97 -7.41 27.30
CA PHE A 20 -4.72 -7.70 26.60
C PHE A 20 -4.97 -8.32 25.21
N LEU A 21 -5.93 -9.23 25.09
CA LEU A 21 -6.37 -9.79 23.80
C LEU A 21 -6.93 -8.71 22.87
N LEU A 22 -7.75 -7.79 23.41
CA LEU A 22 -8.34 -6.70 22.64
C LEU A 22 -7.27 -5.69 22.15
N PHE A 23 -6.25 -5.43 22.97
CA PHE A 23 -5.10 -4.60 22.62
C PHE A 23 -4.20 -5.26 21.54
N CYS A 24 -3.98 -6.58 21.64
CA CYS A 24 -3.25 -7.34 20.63
C CYS A 24 -3.96 -7.33 19.28
N VAL A 25 -5.29 -7.50 19.23
CA VAL A 25 -6.06 -7.47 17.97
C VAL A 25 -6.04 -6.07 17.35
N ALA A 26 -6.16 -5.01 18.14
CA ALA A 26 -6.11 -3.64 17.64
C ALA A 26 -4.74 -3.29 17.00
N SER A 27 -3.65 -3.88 17.50
CA SER A 27 -2.29 -3.65 16.96
C SER A 27 -2.05 -4.27 15.58
N TRP A 28 -2.89 -5.21 15.13
CA TRP A 28 -2.77 -5.88 13.83
C TRP A 28 -3.55 -5.19 12.70
N ALA A 29 -4.39 -4.20 13.02
CA ALA A 29 -5.22 -3.52 12.03
C ALA A 29 -4.46 -2.56 11.10
N GLY A 30 -3.21 -2.19 11.44
CA GLY A 30 -2.45 -1.15 10.74
C GLY A 30 -1.58 -1.60 9.56
N SER A 31 -1.51 -2.90 9.24
CA SER A 31 -0.51 -3.42 8.29
C SER A 31 -1.09 -4.01 7.00
N GLN A 32 -2.31 -3.64 6.63
CA GLN A 32 -2.89 -4.04 5.35
C GLN A 32 -2.43 -3.08 4.25
N THR A 33 -1.51 -3.51 3.40
CA THR A 33 -1.24 -2.83 2.13
C THR A 33 -2.51 -2.93 1.29
N ALA A 34 -3.21 -1.81 1.10
CA ALA A 34 -4.36 -1.75 0.21
C ALA A 34 -3.90 -2.17 -1.20
N GLN A 35 -4.33 -3.35 -1.64
CA GLN A 35 -4.23 -3.74 -3.05
C GLN A 35 -5.25 -2.88 -3.79
N ILE A 36 -4.79 -2.01 -4.67
CA ILE A 36 -5.70 -1.28 -5.56
C ILE A 36 -6.33 -2.33 -6.48
N PRO A 37 -7.66 -2.46 -6.53
CA PRO A 37 -8.31 -3.41 -7.43
C PRO A 37 -7.86 -3.14 -8.87
N SER A 38 -7.55 -4.20 -9.63
CA SER A 38 -7.13 -4.08 -11.02
C SER A 38 -8.10 -3.25 -11.86
N ALA A 39 -9.41 -3.40 -11.64
CA ALA A 39 -10.45 -2.64 -12.33
C ALA A 39 -10.35 -1.11 -12.14
N GLU A 40 -9.95 -0.64 -10.96
CA GLU A 40 -9.78 0.80 -10.73
C GLU A 40 -8.52 1.33 -11.42
N VAL A 41 -7.47 0.50 -11.51
CA VAL A 41 -6.26 0.81 -12.29
C VAL A 41 -6.60 0.93 -13.77
N GLU A 42 -7.30 -0.06 -14.34
CA GLU A 42 -7.69 -0.05 -15.76
C GLU A 42 -8.54 1.18 -16.09
N LYS A 43 -9.52 1.50 -15.24
CA LYS A 43 -10.35 2.71 -15.41
C LYS A 43 -9.51 3.98 -15.43
N ARG A 44 -8.51 4.10 -14.56
CA ARG A 44 -7.58 5.24 -14.55
C ARG A 44 -6.73 5.29 -15.82
N VAL A 45 -6.25 4.13 -16.30
CA VAL A 45 -5.48 4.02 -17.55
C VAL A 45 -6.31 4.50 -18.73
N ASP A 46 -7.55 4.02 -18.87
CA ASP A 46 -8.48 4.42 -19.92
C ASP A 46 -8.72 5.94 -19.93
N MET A 47 -8.96 6.52 -18.74
CA MET A 47 -9.17 7.96 -18.58
C MET A 47 -7.94 8.78 -18.99
N LEU A 48 -6.73 8.28 -18.77
CA LEU A 48 -5.49 8.95 -19.18
C LEU A 48 -5.25 8.81 -20.69
N LEU A 49 -5.40 7.60 -21.24
CA LEU A 49 -5.21 7.32 -22.67
C LEU A 49 -6.20 8.08 -23.56
N ALA A 50 -7.43 8.29 -23.08
CA ALA A 50 -8.44 9.10 -23.76
C ALA A 50 -8.07 10.58 -23.83
N LYS A 51 -7.26 11.08 -22.88
CA LYS A 51 -6.81 12.49 -22.82
C LYS A 51 -5.47 12.72 -23.51
N MET A 52 -4.77 11.67 -23.93
CA MET A 52 -3.45 11.77 -24.56
C MET A 52 -3.53 12.15 -26.04
N MET A 53 -2.64 13.05 -26.45
CA MET A 53 -2.37 13.35 -27.86
C MET A 53 -1.58 12.20 -28.52
N LEU A 54 -1.58 12.14 -29.85
CA LEU A 54 -0.84 11.12 -30.59
C LEU A 54 0.65 11.15 -30.26
N ASP A 55 1.26 12.34 -30.26
CA ASP A 55 2.68 12.52 -29.95
C ASP A 55 3.02 12.09 -28.52
N GLU A 56 2.12 12.36 -27.56
CA GLU A 56 2.28 11.92 -26.16
C GLU A 56 2.27 10.37 -26.05
N LYS A 57 1.43 9.69 -26.86
CA LYS A 57 1.39 8.21 -26.89
C LYS A 57 2.65 7.63 -27.52
N ILE A 58 3.15 8.25 -28.59
CA ILE A 58 4.40 7.84 -29.25
C ILE A 58 5.58 8.03 -28.29
N ALA A 59 5.64 9.16 -27.58
CA ALA A 59 6.67 9.42 -26.59
C ALA A 59 6.64 8.43 -25.42
N LEU A 60 5.45 7.95 -25.02
CA LEU A 60 5.29 7.00 -23.91
C LEU A 60 5.88 5.61 -24.21
N ILE A 61 5.81 5.17 -25.46
CA ILE A 61 6.39 3.87 -25.89
C ILE A 61 7.87 3.99 -26.31
N GLY A 62 8.38 5.22 -26.41
CA GLY A 62 9.78 5.52 -26.65
C GLY A 62 10.59 5.65 -25.35
N GLY A 63 11.89 5.80 -25.51
CA GLY A 63 12.83 6.13 -24.43
C GLY A 63 13.60 7.41 -24.76
N ILE A 64 13.99 8.13 -23.71
CA ILE A 64 14.85 9.31 -23.74
C ILE A 64 15.96 9.15 -22.70
N ASN A 65 17.09 9.84 -22.90
CA ASN A 65 18.16 9.96 -21.90
C ASN A 65 18.55 8.60 -21.27
N ASP A 66 18.79 7.61 -22.14
CA ASP A 66 19.04 6.20 -21.81
C ASP A 66 17.81 5.50 -21.19
N PHE A 67 17.64 5.61 -19.87
CA PHE A 67 16.69 4.81 -19.11
C PHE A 67 15.49 5.63 -18.62
N TYR A 68 15.00 6.58 -19.41
CA TYR A 68 13.83 7.36 -19.04
C TYR A 68 12.71 7.27 -20.07
N ILE A 69 11.48 7.21 -19.58
CA ILE A 69 10.28 7.53 -20.37
C ILE A 69 9.99 9.03 -20.17
N GLN A 70 9.58 9.69 -21.26
CA GLN A 70 9.30 11.13 -21.26
C GLN A 70 8.13 11.49 -20.33
N ALA A 71 8.26 12.63 -19.62
CA ALA A 71 7.19 13.19 -18.80
C ALA A 71 6.04 13.75 -19.66
N ILE A 72 4.82 13.70 -19.14
CA ILE A 72 3.64 14.37 -19.71
C ILE A 72 3.02 15.27 -18.63
N PRO A 73 3.58 16.48 -18.38
CA PRO A 73 3.20 17.33 -17.24
C PRO A 73 1.73 17.76 -17.26
N ARG A 74 1.15 17.97 -18.44
CA ARG A 74 -0.27 18.34 -18.62
C ARG A 74 -1.23 17.31 -18.03
N LEU A 75 -0.84 16.04 -18.03
CA LEU A 75 -1.60 14.94 -17.42
C LEU A 75 -1.10 14.56 -16.03
N GLY A 76 -0.12 15.30 -15.48
CA GLY A 76 0.50 15.01 -14.19
C GLY A 76 1.37 13.75 -14.20
N LEU A 77 1.87 13.32 -15.36
CA LEU A 77 2.73 12.14 -15.47
C LEU A 77 4.21 12.56 -15.41
N PRO A 78 4.98 12.08 -14.42
CA PRO A 78 6.40 12.36 -14.33
C PRO A 78 7.20 11.53 -15.35
N ALA A 79 8.47 11.88 -15.53
CA ALA A 79 9.40 10.99 -16.23
C ALA A 79 9.61 9.73 -15.40
N LEU A 80 9.66 8.56 -16.06
CA LEU A 80 9.87 7.27 -15.40
C LEU A 80 11.29 6.79 -15.65
N ARG A 81 12.09 6.67 -14.60
CA ARG A 81 13.44 6.09 -14.69
C ARG A 81 13.38 4.58 -14.53
N MET A 82 14.01 3.88 -15.45
CA MET A 82 14.27 2.45 -15.38
C MET A 82 15.68 2.21 -14.82
N TRP A 83 15.85 1.12 -14.09
CA TRP A 83 17.15 0.66 -13.64
C TRP A 83 17.28 -0.82 -13.99
N ASP A 84 18.46 -1.23 -14.41
CA ASP A 84 18.77 -2.65 -14.57
C ASP A 84 18.75 -3.36 -13.20
N GLY A 85 18.28 -4.60 -13.20
CA GLY A 85 18.16 -5.46 -12.02
C GLY A 85 17.99 -6.92 -12.45
N PRO A 86 18.80 -7.82 -11.88
CA PRO A 86 18.24 -8.67 -10.81
C PRO A 86 19.11 -8.73 -9.53
N LEU A 87 20.35 -8.24 -9.56
CA LEU A 87 21.32 -8.32 -8.45
C LEU A 87 21.56 -6.98 -7.72
N GLY A 88 20.69 -6.00 -7.94
CA GLY A 88 20.81 -4.66 -7.35
C GLY A 88 20.69 -3.56 -8.41
N ARG A 89 20.41 -2.34 -7.96
CA ARG A 89 20.29 -1.19 -8.85
C ARG A 89 21.66 -0.75 -9.35
N ARG A 90 21.85 -0.75 -10.66
CA ARG A 90 23.00 -0.10 -11.31
C ARG A 90 22.70 1.40 -11.44
N HIS A 91 23.58 2.26 -10.90
CA HIS A 91 23.35 3.71 -10.79
C HIS A 91 23.98 4.49 -11.93
#